data_AF-A0A4Q0YRU4-F1
#
_entry.id   AF-A0A4Q0YRU4-F1
#
_cell.length_a   1.000
_cell.length_b   1.000
_cell.length_c   1.000
_cell.angle_alpha   90.00
_cell.angle_beta   90.00
_cell.angle_gamma   90.00
#
_symmetry.space_group_name_H-M   'P 1'
#
loop_
_entity.id
_entity.type
_entity.pdbx_description
1 polymer ?
#
loop_
_entity_poly.entity_id
_entity_poly.type
_entity_poly.pdbx_seq_one_letter_code
_entity_poly.pdbx_strand_id
1 'polypeptide(L)'
;MRIWVCICAVLLLGCRPGNETTDLFETYQQRLANVVDADTSPLPESDKVQLPRKRELIQPIEDVTFGLLDAYDLRKCGLFQLIAERNSVLGKIQDPFRQLDYEVSFLTKPIAA
;
A
#
# COMPACT_ATOMS: atom_id res chain seq x y z
N MET A 1 33.97 13.03 -47.67
CA MET A 1 33.18 11.82 -47.34
C MET A 1 33.60 11.18 -46.00
N ARG A 2 34.89 10.88 -45.76
CA ARG A 2 35.37 10.25 -44.50
C ARG A 2 35.08 11.08 -43.23
N ILE A 3 35.26 12.40 -43.31
CA ILE A 3 35.04 13.33 -42.17
C ILE A 3 33.57 13.36 -41.73
N TRP A 4 32.63 13.32 -42.68
CA TRP A 4 31.20 13.33 -42.40
C TRP A 4 30.74 12.05 -41.70
N VAL A 5 31.33 10.90 -42.06
CA VAL A 5 31.07 9.61 -41.39
C VAL A 5 31.57 9.64 -39.94
N CYS A 6 32.76 10.22 -39.70
CA CYS A 6 33.27 10.38 -38.33
C CYS A 6 32.41 11.30 -37.48
N ILE A 7 31.92 12.41 -38.04
CA ILE A 7 31.03 13.35 -37.32
C ILE A 7 29.70 12.67 -36.99
N CYS A 8 29.09 11.94 -37.93
CA CYS A 8 27.87 11.17 -37.65
C CYS A 8 28.10 10.08 -36.59
N ALA A 9 29.27 9.42 -36.57
CA ALA A 9 29.59 8.41 -35.56
C ALA A 9 29.74 9.02 -34.15
N VAL A 10 30.28 10.22 -34.04
CA VAL A 10 30.40 10.93 -32.74
C VAL A 10 29.05 11.41 -32.24
N LEU A 11 28.16 11.86 -33.13
CA LEU A 11 26.80 12.26 -32.76
C LEU A 11 25.94 11.09 -32.23
N LEU A 12 26.33 9.84 -32.50
CA LEU A 12 25.67 8.64 -31.96
C LEU A 12 26.16 8.25 -30.55
N LEU A 13 27.18 8.92 -29.99
CA LEU A 13 27.68 8.69 -28.62
C LEU A 13 26.87 9.46 -27.55
N GLY A 14 25.56 9.60 -27.75
CA GLY A 14 24.65 10.30 -26.83
C GLY A 14 24.26 9.53 -25.56
N CYS A 15 24.88 8.36 -25.31
CA CYS A 15 24.65 7.62 -24.08
C CYS A 15 25.34 8.36 -22.93
N ARG A 16 24.59 9.08 -22.11
CA ARG A 16 25.07 9.65 -20.86
C ARG A 16 24.90 8.59 -19.77
N PRO A 17 25.97 7.91 -19.30
CA PRO A 17 25.88 7.06 -18.13
C PRO A 17 25.66 7.99 -16.93
N GLY A 18 24.40 8.18 -16.55
CA GLY A 18 24.01 9.17 -15.56
C GLY A 18 22.86 8.66 -14.71
N ASN A 19 23.13 8.58 -13.43
CA ASN A 19 22.24 8.42 -12.30
C ASN A 19 21.33 9.65 -12.10
N GLU A 20 20.80 10.24 -13.17
CA GLU A 20 20.01 11.49 -13.13
C GLU A 20 18.86 11.43 -12.12
N THR A 21 18.25 10.25 -11.95
CA THR A 21 17.21 10.02 -10.95
C THR A 21 17.72 10.12 -9.51
N THR A 22 18.93 9.67 -9.20
CA THR A 22 19.50 9.79 -7.85
C THR A 22 19.87 11.24 -7.56
N ASP A 23 20.46 11.96 -8.52
CA ASP A 23 20.83 13.37 -8.34
C ASP A 23 19.60 14.25 -8.08
N LEU A 24 18.50 13.98 -8.80
CA LEU A 24 17.20 14.62 -8.56
C LEU A 24 16.66 14.29 -7.16
N PHE A 25 16.81 13.05 -6.72
CA PHE A 25 16.34 12.60 -5.41
C PHE A 25 17.17 13.18 -4.26
N GLU A 26 18.50 13.26 -4.40
CA GLU A 26 19.38 13.94 -3.43
C GLU A 26 19.01 15.41 -3.30
N THR A 27 18.82 16.09 -4.42
CA THR A 27 18.40 17.50 -4.43
C THR A 27 17.05 17.68 -3.72
N TYR A 28 16.11 16.77 -3.93
CA TYR A 28 14.82 16.78 -3.25
C TYR A 28 14.97 16.57 -1.73
N GLN A 29 15.74 15.57 -1.30
CA GLN A 29 15.99 15.32 0.13
C GLN A 29 16.63 16.52 0.81
N GLN A 30 17.62 17.15 0.18
CA GLN A 30 18.29 18.31 0.74
C GLN A 30 17.35 19.51 0.92
N ARG A 31 16.45 19.74 -0.05
CA ARG A 31 15.43 20.79 0.08
C ARG A 31 14.45 20.49 1.20
N LEU A 32 14.02 19.24 1.34
CA LEU A 32 13.11 18.83 2.41
C LEU A 32 13.76 18.99 3.78
N ALA A 33 15.02 18.58 3.93
CA ALA A 33 15.80 18.73 5.16
C ALA A 33 15.89 20.19 5.60
N ASN A 34 16.15 21.11 4.65
CA ASN A 34 16.17 22.55 4.93
C ASN A 34 14.82 23.10 5.42
N VAL A 35 13.70 22.56 4.92
CA VAL A 35 12.34 23.03 5.30
C VAL A 35 11.95 22.51 6.67
N VAL A 36 12.38 21.28 7.01
CA VAL A 36 12.04 20.62 8.28
C VAL A 36 13.09 20.93 9.37
N ASP A 37 14.14 21.68 9.05
CA ASP A 37 15.28 21.97 9.93
C ASP A 37 15.92 20.69 10.51
N ALA A 38 16.17 19.74 9.61
CA ALA A 38 16.75 18.45 9.92
C ALA A 38 18.08 18.25 9.18
N ASP A 39 18.95 17.41 9.73
CA ASP A 39 20.21 17.04 9.09
C ASP A 39 19.96 16.18 7.84
N THR A 40 20.74 16.41 6.78
CA THR A 40 20.70 15.58 5.57
C THR A 40 21.35 14.23 5.82
N SER A 41 20.59 13.15 5.66
CA SER A 41 21.11 11.78 5.69
C SER A 41 21.62 11.35 4.30
N PRO A 42 22.72 10.59 4.21
CA PRO A 42 23.09 9.94 2.96
C PRO A 42 21.99 8.99 2.47
N LEU A 43 21.85 8.87 1.15
CA LEU A 43 20.94 7.90 0.55
C LEU A 43 21.35 6.49 0.98
N PRO A 44 20.43 5.68 1.57
CA PRO A 44 20.73 4.30 1.85
C PRO A 44 20.95 3.55 0.53
N GLU A 45 21.90 2.60 0.52
CA GLU A 45 21.97 1.64 -0.58
C GLU A 45 20.63 0.90 -0.65
N SER A 46 19.93 1.10 -1.77
CA SER A 46 18.63 0.48 -1.97
C SER A 46 18.84 -0.97 -2.37
N ASP A 47 18.80 -1.86 -1.39
CA ASP A 47 18.61 -3.28 -1.68
C ASP A 47 17.26 -3.44 -2.38
N LYS A 48 17.31 -3.91 -3.62
CA LYS A 48 16.11 -4.22 -4.41
C LYS A 48 15.44 -5.46 -3.83
N VAL A 49 14.71 -5.28 -2.74
CA VAL A 49 13.87 -6.32 -2.17
C VAL A 49 12.70 -6.56 -3.13
N GLN A 50 12.59 -7.78 -3.61
CA GLN A 50 11.42 -8.18 -4.39
C GLN A 50 10.24 -8.28 -3.42
N LEU A 51 9.30 -7.36 -3.55
CA LEU A 51 8.04 -7.44 -2.82
C LEU A 51 7.25 -8.65 -3.34
N PRO A 52 6.64 -9.45 -2.44
CA PRO A 52 5.78 -10.56 -2.85
C PRO A 52 4.60 -10.04 -3.67
N ARG A 53 4.05 -10.90 -4.52
CA ARG A 53 2.88 -10.51 -5.32
C ARG A 53 1.70 -10.27 -4.39
N LYS A 54 0.81 -9.33 -4.73
CA LYS A 54 -0.38 -9.03 -3.92
C LYS A 54 -1.19 -10.28 -3.54
N ARG A 55 -1.29 -11.27 -4.43
CA ARG A 55 -1.99 -12.53 -4.17
C ARG A 55 -1.35 -13.36 -3.05
N GLU A 56 -0.04 -13.28 -2.89
CA GLU A 56 0.71 -13.99 -1.84
C GLU A 56 0.53 -13.33 -0.47
N LEU A 57 0.10 -12.05 -0.45
CA LEU A 57 -0.22 -11.31 0.77
C LEU A 57 -1.67 -11.53 1.25
N ILE A 58 -2.52 -12.16 0.44
CA ILE A 58 -3.91 -12.43 0.81
C ILE A 58 -3.96 -13.72 1.61
N GLN A 59 -4.35 -13.62 2.88
CA GLN A 59 -4.62 -14.78 3.71
C GLN A 59 -6.09 -15.18 3.54
N PRO A 60 -6.40 -16.41 3.08
CA PRO A 60 -7.79 -16.85 2.99
C PRO A 60 -8.37 -16.95 4.40
N ILE A 61 -9.58 -16.41 4.57
CA ILE A 61 -10.37 -16.54 5.79
C ILE A 61 -11.47 -17.56 5.49
N GLU A 62 -11.65 -18.53 6.38
CA GLU A 62 -12.69 -19.54 6.23
C GLU A 62 -14.08 -18.89 6.39
N ASP A 63 -15.02 -19.24 5.51
CA ASP A 63 -16.39 -18.77 5.62
C ASP A 63 -17.08 -19.44 6.81
N VAL A 64 -17.48 -18.64 7.80
CA VAL A 64 -18.21 -19.11 8.97
C VAL A 64 -19.72 -18.99 8.72
N THR A 65 -20.42 -20.10 8.88
CA THR A 65 -21.89 -20.13 8.89
C THR A 65 -22.40 -20.40 10.30
N PHE A 66 -23.49 -19.76 10.70
CA PHE A 66 -24.09 -19.90 12.01
C PHE A 66 -25.61 -20.05 11.89
N GLY A 67 -26.23 -20.75 12.85
CA GLY A 67 -27.69 -20.91 12.90
C GLY A 67 -28.39 -19.58 13.14
N LEU A 68 -29.60 -19.40 12.59
CA LEU A 68 -30.36 -18.15 12.74
C LEU A 68 -30.63 -17.80 14.20
N LEU A 69 -30.90 -18.80 15.04
CA LEU A 69 -31.14 -18.61 16.47
C LEU A 69 -29.85 -18.20 17.21
N ASP A 70 -28.73 -18.83 16.88
CA ASP A 70 -27.42 -18.47 17.43
C ASP A 70 -27.03 -17.03 17.04
N ALA A 71 -27.34 -16.63 15.81
CA ALA A 71 -27.18 -15.26 15.35
C ALA A 71 -27.96 -14.25 16.19
N TYR A 72 -29.17 -14.63 16.58
CA TYR A 72 -30.11 -13.76 17.25
C TYR A 72 -29.62 -13.37 18.65
N ASP A 73 -28.90 -14.26 19.32
CA ASP A 73 -28.28 -14.00 20.62
C ASP A 73 -27.22 -12.89 20.55
N LEU A 74 -26.54 -12.73 19.40
CA LEU A 74 -25.54 -11.69 19.17
C LEU A 74 -26.12 -10.26 19.16
N ARG A 75 -27.45 -10.11 19.19
CA ARG A 75 -28.08 -8.78 19.31
C ARG A 75 -27.88 -8.18 20.70
N LYS A 76 -27.71 -9.00 21.73
CA LYS A 76 -27.50 -8.54 23.12
C LYS A 76 -26.25 -7.67 23.26
N CYS A 77 -25.20 -7.98 22.51
CA CYS A 77 -23.97 -7.19 22.45
C CYS A 77 -23.88 -6.29 21.20
N GLY A 78 -24.91 -6.26 20.34
CA GLY A 78 -24.93 -5.48 19.09
C GLY A 78 -23.99 -6.00 18.00
N LEU A 79 -23.43 -7.20 18.14
CA LEU A 79 -22.56 -7.82 17.13
C LEU A 79 -23.37 -8.22 15.88
N PHE A 80 -24.62 -8.66 16.07
CA PHE A 80 -25.52 -9.00 14.97
C PHE A 80 -25.72 -7.82 13.98
N GLN A 81 -25.91 -6.61 14.50
CA GLN A 81 -26.11 -5.42 13.68
C GLN A 81 -24.87 -5.12 12.81
N LEU A 82 -23.68 -5.25 13.41
CA LEU A 82 -22.42 -5.04 12.72
C LEU A 82 -22.26 -6.01 11.54
N ILE A 83 -22.52 -7.30 11.79
CA ILE A 83 -22.48 -8.36 10.77
C ILE A 83 -23.52 -8.08 9.67
N ALA A 84 -24.73 -7.66 10.05
CA ALA A 84 -25.80 -7.33 9.09
C ALA A 84 -25.42 -6.15 8.18
N GLU A 85 -24.78 -5.13 8.72
CA GLU A 85 -24.28 -3.98 7.96
C GLU A 85 -23.24 -4.42 6.93
N ARG A 86 -22.28 -5.27 7.32
CA ARG A 86 -21.27 -5.82 6.41
C ARG A 86 -21.88 -6.72 5.33
N ASN A 87 -22.89 -7.51 5.67
CA ASN A 87 -23.57 -8.41 4.75
C ASN A 87 -24.57 -7.71 3.81
N SER A 88 -24.93 -6.45 4.09
CA SER A 88 -25.81 -5.65 3.25
C SER A 88 -25.18 -5.36 1.87
N VAL A 89 -26.00 -4.92 0.90
CA VAL A 89 -25.51 -4.53 -0.43
C VAL A 89 -24.45 -3.43 -0.33
N LEU A 90 -24.70 -2.42 0.49
CA LEU A 90 -23.76 -1.32 0.71
C LEU A 90 -22.49 -1.82 1.41
N GLY A 91 -22.66 -2.74 2.38
CA GLY A 91 -21.58 -3.41 3.10
C GLY A 91 -20.59 -4.13 2.19
N LYS A 92 -21.09 -4.82 1.17
CA LYS A 92 -20.27 -5.58 0.21
C LYS A 92 -19.43 -4.71 -0.73
N ILE A 93 -19.83 -3.45 -0.93
CA ILE A 93 -19.16 -2.51 -1.84
C ILE A 93 -18.43 -1.37 -1.08
N GLN A 94 -18.22 -1.52 0.22
CA GLN A 94 -17.52 -0.52 1.02
C GLN A 94 -16.08 -0.31 0.56
N ASP A 95 -15.61 0.92 0.71
CA ASP A 95 -14.20 1.25 0.50
C ASP A 95 -13.29 0.59 1.57
N PRO A 96 -11.98 0.48 1.32
CA PRO A 96 -11.06 -0.21 2.22
C PRO A 96 -10.96 0.41 3.62
N PHE A 97 -11.18 1.71 3.79
CA PHE A 97 -11.12 2.36 5.10
C PHE A 97 -12.32 1.98 5.95
N ARG A 98 -13.52 2.01 5.36
CA ARG A 98 -14.73 1.52 6.03
C ARG A 98 -14.64 0.04 6.38
N GLN A 99 -14.04 -0.77 5.50
CA GLN A 99 -13.79 -2.16 5.82
C GLN A 99 -12.87 -2.30 7.04
N LEU A 100 -11.78 -1.52 7.12
CA LEU A 100 -10.89 -1.54 8.28
C LEU A 100 -11.62 -1.14 9.57
N ASP A 101 -12.44 -0.09 9.52
CA ASP A 101 -13.25 0.35 10.67
C ASP A 101 -14.19 -0.76 11.15
N TYR A 102 -14.81 -1.49 10.21
CA TYR A 102 -15.62 -2.65 10.51
C TYR A 102 -14.80 -3.75 11.20
N GLU A 103 -13.63 -4.12 10.67
CA GLU A 103 -12.80 -5.18 11.26
C GLU A 103 -12.35 -4.83 12.69
N VAL A 104 -11.93 -3.58 12.92
CA VAL A 104 -11.57 -3.10 14.27
C VAL A 104 -12.76 -3.15 15.20
N SER A 105 -13.94 -2.69 14.74
CA SER A 105 -15.17 -2.72 15.52
C SER A 105 -15.62 -4.15 15.83
N PHE A 106 -15.41 -5.09 14.91
CA PHE A 106 -15.73 -6.50 15.09
C PHE A 106 -14.83 -7.14 16.17
N LEU A 107 -13.52 -6.91 16.09
CA LEU A 107 -12.54 -7.49 17.02
C LEU A 107 -12.62 -6.91 18.44
N THR A 108 -13.05 -5.66 18.58
CA THR A 108 -13.15 -4.98 19.87
C THR A 108 -14.50 -5.16 20.55
N LYS A 109 -15.51 -5.71 19.85
CA LYS A 109 -16.86 -5.88 20.41
C LYS A 109 -16.86 -6.97 21.48
N PRO A 110 -17.20 -6.66 22.74
CA PRO A 110 -17.28 -7.67 23.78
C PRO A 110 -18.46 -8.61 23.51
N ILE A 111 -18.22 -9.92 23.55
CA ILE A 111 -19.27 -10.92 23.51
C ILE A 111 -19.89 -10.98 24.90
N ALA A 112 -21.20 -10.79 25.00
CA ALA A 112 -21.92 -11.01 26.25
C ALA A 112 -21.91 -12.51 26.54
N ALA A 113 -21.10 -12.93 27.53
CA ALA A 113 -21.09 -14.27 28.07
C ALA A 113 -22.30 -14.50 28.99
#